data_AF-F6RG95-F1
#
_entry.id   AF-F6RG95-F1
#
_cell.length_a   1.000
_cell.length_b   1.000
_cell.length_c   1.000
_cell.angle_alpha   90.00
_cell.angle_beta   90.00
_cell.angle_gamma   90.00
#
_symmetry.space_group_name_H-M   'P 1'
#
loop_
_entity.id
_entity.type
_entity.pdbx_description
1 polymer ?
#
loop_
_entity_poly.entity_id
_entity_poly.type
_entity_poly.pdbx_seq_one_letter_code
_entity_poly.pdbx_strand_id
1 'polypeptide(L)'
;MKPAMETAAEENTEQSQERKGCFECCIKCLGGVPYASLVATILCFSGVALFCGCGHVALAGTVAILEQHFSTNASDHALLSEVIQLMQYVIYGIASFFFLYGIILLAEGFYTTSAVKELHGEFKTTACGRCISGMFVFLTYVLGVAWLGVFGFSAVPVFMFYNIWSTCEVIKSPQTNGTTGVEQICVDIRQYGIIPWNAFPGKICGSALENICNTNEFYMSYHLFIVACAGAGATVIALLIYMMATTYNYAVLKFKSREDCCTKF
;
A
#
# COMPACT_ATOMS: atom_id res chain seq x y z
N MET A 1 -61.16 -5.48 40.77
CA MET A 1 -61.07 -5.58 39.29
C MET A 1 -60.79 -4.18 38.77
N LYS A 2 -59.72 -4.02 37.97
CA LYS A 2 -58.70 -2.94 37.99
C LYS A 2 -57.69 -3.16 39.14
N PRO A 3 -56.37 -3.24 38.91
CA PRO A 3 -55.57 -2.82 37.74
C PRO A 3 -54.72 -3.98 37.13
N ALA A 4 -54.94 -4.32 35.87
CA ALA A 4 -54.00 -5.14 35.08
C ALA A 4 -53.64 -4.46 33.74
N MET A 5 -54.27 -3.32 33.45
CA MET A 5 -54.14 -2.61 32.18
C MET A 5 -53.18 -1.41 32.27
N GLU A 6 -52.89 -0.90 33.47
CA GLU A 6 -51.86 0.14 33.67
C GLU A 6 -50.44 -0.48 33.68
N THR A 7 -50.26 -1.65 34.29
CA THR A 7 -48.95 -2.32 34.42
C THR A 7 -48.37 -2.79 33.08
N ALA A 8 -49.23 -3.28 32.17
CA ALA A 8 -48.80 -3.70 30.82
C ALA A 8 -48.50 -2.52 29.88
N ALA A 9 -49.06 -1.33 30.16
CA ALA A 9 -48.77 -0.11 29.42
C ALA A 9 -47.45 0.51 29.89
N GLU A 10 -47.15 0.46 31.19
CA GLU A 10 -45.86 0.88 31.75
C GLU A 10 -44.71 -0.04 31.29
N GLU A 11 -44.87 -1.37 31.32
CA GLU A 11 -43.84 -2.31 30.82
C GLU A 11 -43.56 -2.14 29.31
N ASN A 12 -44.59 -1.95 28.47
CA ASN A 12 -44.38 -1.69 27.04
C ASN A 12 -43.71 -0.33 26.77
N THR A 13 -43.92 0.65 27.65
CA THR A 13 -43.32 1.98 27.52
C THR A 13 -41.86 1.96 27.96
N GLU A 14 -41.54 1.28 29.08
CA GLU A 14 -40.16 1.07 29.54
C GLU A 14 -39.34 0.24 28.54
N GLN A 15 -39.89 -0.86 28.02
CA GLN A 15 -39.20 -1.70 27.03
C GLN A 15 -39.00 -0.98 25.68
N SER A 16 -39.88 -0.04 25.32
CA SER A 16 -39.74 0.84 24.14
C SER A 16 -38.69 1.94 24.38
N GLN A 17 -38.58 2.44 25.61
CA GLN A 17 -37.62 3.47 26.02
C GLN A 17 -36.20 2.90 26.17
N GLU A 18 -36.05 1.68 26.67
CA GLU A 18 -34.79 0.93 26.75
C GLU A 18 -34.29 0.52 25.35
N ARG A 19 -35.20 0.09 24.46
CA ARG A 19 -34.88 -0.22 23.05
C ARG A 19 -34.47 1.04 22.27
N LYS A 20 -35.07 2.20 22.56
CA LYS A 20 -34.63 3.51 22.04
C LYS A 20 -33.24 3.90 22.56
N GLY A 21 -32.97 3.69 23.85
CA GLY A 21 -31.65 3.97 24.46
C GLY A 21 -30.52 3.12 23.87
N CYS A 22 -30.77 1.82 23.62
CA CYS A 22 -29.80 0.92 23.00
C CYS A 22 -29.56 1.27 21.51
N PHE A 23 -30.60 1.68 20.79
CA PHE A 23 -30.49 2.12 19.39
C PHE A 23 -29.77 3.46 19.26
N GLU A 24 -30.00 4.43 20.16
CA GLU A 24 -29.25 5.68 20.22
C GLU A 24 -27.78 5.46 20.60
N CYS A 25 -27.49 4.52 21.51
CA CYS A 25 -26.12 4.11 21.82
C CYS A 25 -25.44 3.48 20.60
N CYS A 26 -26.14 2.60 19.85
CA CYS A 26 -25.65 2.00 18.63
C CYS A 26 -25.38 3.04 17.53
N ILE A 27 -26.28 4.01 17.33
CA ILE A 27 -26.08 5.11 16.38
C ILE A 27 -24.93 6.03 16.80
N LYS A 28 -24.77 6.31 18.11
CA LYS A 28 -23.62 7.07 18.62
C LYS A 28 -22.30 6.30 18.44
N CYS A 29 -22.30 4.99 18.63
CA CYS A 29 -21.13 4.13 18.39
C CYS A 29 -20.79 4.02 16.89
N LEU A 30 -21.79 3.85 16.02
CA LEU A 30 -21.62 3.84 14.56
C LEU A 30 -21.14 5.20 14.04
N GLY A 31 -21.68 6.30 14.56
CA GLY A 31 -21.23 7.66 14.26
C GLY A 31 -19.84 7.98 14.83
N GLY A 32 -19.34 7.19 15.78
CA GLY A 32 -18.00 7.31 16.36
C GLY A 32 -16.90 6.56 15.63
N VAL A 33 -17.23 5.78 14.58
CA VAL A 33 -16.24 5.06 13.80
C VAL A 33 -15.57 6.02 12.80
N PRO A 34 -14.22 6.12 12.79
CA PRO A 34 -13.48 6.91 11.80
C PRO A 34 -13.46 6.15 10.47
N TYR A 35 -14.58 6.16 9.72
CA TYR A 35 -14.72 5.42 8.47
C TYR A 35 -13.60 5.73 7.46
N ALA A 36 -13.15 6.98 7.39
CA ALA A 36 -12.03 7.38 6.54
C ALA A 36 -10.72 6.67 6.94
N SER A 37 -10.36 6.68 8.22
CA SER A 37 -9.17 5.99 8.72
C SER A 37 -9.29 4.47 8.58
N LEU A 38 -10.48 3.90 8.75
CA LEU A 38 -10.72 2.46 8.56
C LEU A 38 -10.52 2.03 7.11
N VAL A 39 -11.11 2.74 6.16
CA VAL A 39 -10.92 2.49 4.71
C VAL A 39 -9.46 2.68 4.33
N ALA A 40 -8.81 3.72 4.85
CA ALA A 40 -7.38 3.95 4.65
C ALA A 40 -6.53 2.78 5.17
N THR A 41 -6.83 2.23 6.34
CA THR A 41 -6.10 1.07 6.89
C THR A 41 -6.23 -0.15 5.98
N ILE A 42 -7.43 -0.48 5.54
CA ILE A 42 -7.66 -1.63 4.65
C ILE A 42 -6.91 -1.45 3.33
N LEU A 43 -6.98 -0.25 2.75
CA LEU A 43 -6.30 0.08 1.51
C LEU A 43 -4.77 0.08 1.68
N CYS A 44 -4.27 0.57 2.81
CA CYS A 44 -2.85 0.56 3.14
C CYS A 44 -2.32 -0.87 3.31
N PHE A 45 -3.03 -1.71 4.06
CA PHE A 45 -2.61 -3.10 4.29
C PHE A 45 -2.65 -3.93 3.02
N SER A 46 -3.72 -3.79 2.22
CA SER A 46 -3.79 -4.46 0.92
C SER A 46 -2.71 -3.94 -0.03
N GLY A 47 -2.51 -2.63 -0.14
CA GLY A 47 -1.47 -2.05 -1.00
C GLY A 47 -0.06 -2.49 -0.62
N VAL A 48 0.30 -2.44 0.66
CA VAL A 48 1.61 -2.87 1.17
C VAL A 48 1.78 -4.38 1.00
N ALA A 49 0.75 -5.18 1.27
CA ALA A 49 0.81 -6.63 1.06
C ALA A 49 1.02 -6.99 -0.42
N LEU A 50 0.34 -6.30 -1.35
CA LEU A 50 0.55 -6.49 -2.78
C LEU A 50 1.96 -6.06 -3.20
N PHE A 51 2.42 -4.87 -2.78
CA PHE A 51 3.76 -4.40 -3.10
C PHE A 51 4.85 -5.34 -2.56
N CYS A 52 4.76 -5.70 -1.29
CA CYS A 52 5.76 -6.52 -0.62
C CYS A 52 5.72 -7.98 -1.10
N GLY A 53 4.53 -8.58 -1.16
CA GLY A 53 4.34 -9.98 -1.57
C GLY A 53 4.67 -10.19 -3.05
N CYS A 54 4.06 -9.40 -3.94
CA CYS A 54 4.32 -9.53 -5.36
C CYS A 54 5.74 -9.08 -5.71
N GLY A 55 6.24 -8.01 -5.08
CA GLY A 55 7.61 -7.54 -5.26
C GLY A 55 8.64 -8.59 -4.87
N HIS A 56 8.47 -9.27 -3.72
CA HIS A 56 9.39 -10.30 -3.26
C HIS A 56 9.50 -11.47 -4.26
N VAL A 57 8.36 -11.98 -4.73
CA VAL A 57 8.31 -13.10 -5.68
C VAL A 57 8.82 -12.67 -7.07
N ALA A 58 8.50 -11.45 -7.51
CA ALA A 58 9.00 -10.91 -8.78
C ALA A 58 10.52 -10.71 -8.78
N LEU A 59 11.08 -10.21 -7.68
CA LEU A 59 12.53 -10.08 -7.49
C LEU A 59 13.22 -11.45 -7.54
N ALA A 60 12.67 -12.45 -6.86
CA ALA A 60 13.19 -13.81 -6.91
C ALA A 60 13.14 -14.42 -8.33
N GLY A 61 12.02 -14.21 -9.04
CA GLY A 61 11.89 -14.64 -10.44
C GLY A 61 12.87 -13.94 -11.38
N THR A 62 13.17 -12.66 -11.12
CA THR A 62 14.17 -11.91 -11.91
C THR A 62 15.56 -12.50 -11.76
N VAL A 63 15.96 -12.92 -10.55
CA VAL A 63 17.25 -13.61 -10.32
C VAL A 63 17.31 -14.91 -11.11
N ALA A 64 16.27 -15.74 -11.02
CA ALA A 64 16.21 -17.02 -11.72
C ALA A 64 16.37 -16.86 -13.24
N ILE A 65 15.65 -15.90 -13.83
CA ILE A 65 15.75 -15.60 -15.27
C ILE A 65 17.16 -15.13 -15.63
N LEU A 66 17.79 -14.32 -14.79
CA LEU A 66 19.10 -13.74 -15.08
C LEU A 66 20.23 -14.77 -15.01
N GLU A 67 20.20 -15.63 -13.98
CA GLU A 67 21.16 -16.74 -13.80
C GLU A 67 21.02 -17.78 -14.90
N GLN A 68 19.80 -18.07 -15.34
CA GLN A 68 19.56 -19.11 -16.33
C GLN A 68 19.79 -18.65 -17.77
N HIS A 69 19.56 -17.37 -18.08
CA HIS A 69 19.54 -16.90 -19.47
C HIS A 69 20.55 -15.80 -19.82
N PHE A 70 21.02 -15.01 -18.86
CA PHE A 70 21.75 -13.77 -19.17
C PHE A 70 23.19 -13.68 -18.66
N SER A 71 23.57 -14.40 -17.61
CA SER A 71 25.00 -14.65 -17.32
C SER A 71 25.20 -16.01 -16.69
N THR A 72 26.09 -16.78 -17.28
CA THR A 72 26.58 -18.06 -16.78
C THR A 72 27.74 -17.89 -15.79
N ASN A 73 28.31 -16.69 -15.65
CA ASN A 73 29.43 -16.40 -14.76
C ASN A 73 28.96 -15.75 -13.45
N ALA A 74 29.22 -16.41 -12.33
CA ALA A 74 28.83 -15.95 -10.99
C ALA A 74 29.44 -14.59 -10.59
N SER A 75 30.58 -14.19 -11.16
CA SER A 75 31.23 -12.90 -10.87
C SER A 75 30.45 -11.69 -11.41
N ASP A 76 29.74 -11.85 -12.53
CA ASP A 76 29.06 -10.75 -13.22
C ASP A 76 27.70 -10.41 -12.61
N HIS A 77 27.13 -11.36 -11.84
CA HIS A 77 25.84 -11.25 -11.18
C HIS A 77 25.91 -11.08 -9.66
N ALA A 78 27.10 -11.19 -9.05
CA ALA A 78 27.27 -11.13 -7.59
C ALA A 78 26.71 -9.84 -6.98
N LEU A 79 27.06 -8.69 -7.57
CA LEU A 79 26.56 -7.38 -7.10
C LEU A 79 25.04 -7.24 -7.24
N LEU A 80 24.45 -7.82 -8.29
CA LEU A 80 23.02 -7.73 -8.50
C LEU A 80 22.25 -8.65 -7.54
N SER A 81 22.76 -9.87 -7.30
CA SER A 81 22.18 -10.79 -6.33
C SER A 81 22.21 -10.19 -4.92
N GLU A 82 23.31 -9.53 -4.54
CA GLU A 82 23.39 -8.77 -3.28
C GLU A 82 22.36 -7.62 -3.23
N VAL A 83 22.22 -6.83 -4.30
CA VAL A 83 21.23 -5.74 -4.36
C VAL A 83 19.80 -6.29 -4.24
N ILE A 84 19.49 -7.41 -4.90
CA ILE A 84 18.15 -8.00 -4.85
C ILE A 84 17.85 -8.57 -3.46
N GLN A 85 18.82 -9.24 -2.82
CA GLN A 85 18.69 -9.69 -1.44
C GLN A 85 18.47 -8.51 -0.48
N LEU A 86 19.22 -7.42 -0.65
CA LEU A 86 19.01 -6.19 0.13
C LEU A 86 17.59 -5.65 -0.04
N MET A 87 17.06 -5.62 -1.28
CA MET A 87 15.69 -5.20 -1.54
C MET A 87 14.66 -6.11 -0.86
N GLN A 88 14.88 -7.43 -0.84
CA GLN A 88 14.01 -8.36 -0.11
C GLN A 88 14.02 -8.12 1.40
N TYR A 89 15.18 -7.86 2.01
CA TYR A 89 15.26 -7.48 3.43
C TYR A 89 14.51 -6.17 3.73
N VAL A 90 14.65 -5.18 2.85
CA VAL A 90 13.92 -3.91 2.96
C VAL A 90 12.40 -4.13 2.89
N ILE A 91 11.92 -5.02 2.00
CA ILE A 91 10.50 -5.37 1.89
C ILE A 91 9.95 -5.93 3.21
N TYR A 92 10.67 -6.81 3.91
CA TYR A 92 10.23 -7.35 5.19
C TYR A 92 10.14 -6.28 6.30
N GLY A 93 11.10 -5.35 6.31
CA GLY A 93 11.09 -4.21 7.23
C GLY A 93 9.92 -3.27 6.97
N ILE A 94 9.66 -2.96 5.70
CA ILE A 94 8.54 -2.11 5.27
C ILE A 94 7.19 -2.72 5.66
N ALA A 95 6.98 -4.01 5.38
CA ALA A 95 5.73 -4.68 5.70
C ALA A 95 5.40 -4.58 7.20
N SER A 96 6.40 -4.81 8.05
CA SER A 96 6.26 -4.75 9.51
C SER A 96 6.02 -3.32 10.00
N PHE A 97 6.75 -2.34 9.45
CA PHE A 97 6.60 -0.93 9.78
C PHE A 97 5.20 -0.41 9.45
N PHE A 98 4.71 -0.65 8.23
CA PHE A 98 3.39 -0.20 7.80
C PHE A 98 2.25 -0.89 8.55
N PHE A 99 2.42 -2.15 8.93
CA PHE A 99 1.43 -2.86 9.76
C PHE A 99 1.27 -2.17 11.12
N LEU A 100 2.39 -1.94 11.83
CA LEU A 100 2.37 -1.26 13.13
C LEU A 100 1.90 0.20 13.01
N TYR A 101 2.40 0.93 12.02
CA TYR A 101 2.04 2.32 11.81
C TYR A 101 0.56 2.50 11.44
N GLY A 102 0.01 1.62 10.59
CA GLY A 102 -1.42 1.62 10.24
C GLY A 102 -2.33 1.34 11.44
N ILE A 103 -1.94 0.43 12.35
CA ILE A 103 -2.66 0.21 13.62
C ILE A 103 -2.64 1.47 14.48
N ILE A 104 -1.48 2.14 14.59
CA ILE A 104 -1.34 3.37 15.38
C ILE A 104 -2.20 4.50 14.80
N LEU A 105 -2.21 4.68 13.47
CA LEU A 105 -3.05 5.68 12.80
C LEU A 105 -4.54 5.37 12.91
N LEU A 106 -4.92 4.09 12.85
CA LEU A 106 -6.31 3.68 13.07
C LEU A 106 -6.73 3.99 14.51
N ALA A 107 -5.89 3.65 15.49
CA ALA A 107 -6.12 3.97 16.89
C ALA A 107 -6.25 5.48 17.10
N GLU A 108 -5.37 6.29 16.49
CA GLU A 108 -5.47 7.75 16.52
C GLU A 108 -6.81 8.24 15.98
N GLY A 109 -7.30 7.68 14.87
CA GLY A 109 -8.62 8.00 14.31
C GLY A 109 -9.76 7.73 15.30
N PHE A 110 -9.71 6.60 16.02
CA PHE A 110 -10.71 6.28 17.05
C PHE A 110 -10.61 7.23 18.25
N TYR A 111 -9.40 7.48 18.74
CA TYR A 111 -9.17 8.36 19.90
C TYR A 111 -9.48 9.83 19.63
N THR A 112 -9.33 10.29 18.38
CA THR A 112 -9.58 11.68 18.01
C THR A 112 -11.01 11.98 17.59
N THR A 113 -11.78 10.96 17.18
CA THR A 113 -13.19 11.10 16.81
C THR A 113 -14.02 11.66 17.97
N SER A 114 -14.80 12.70 17.68
CA SER A 114 -15.52 13.49 18.69
C SER A 114 -16.48 12.68 19.56
N ALA A 115 -17.06 11.59 19.04
CA ALA A 115 -17.99 10.73 19.78
C ALA A 115 -17.31 9.98 20.96
N VAL A 116 -16.03 9.61 20.81
CA VAL A 116 -15.28 8.91 21.88
C VAL A 116 -14.84 9.90 22.98
N LYS A 117 -14.57 11.15 22.61
CA LYS A 117 -14.23 12.22 23.57
C LYS A 117 -15.41 12.64 24.44
N GLU A 118 -16.65 12.56 23.95
CA GLU A 118 -17.84 12.78 24.78
C GLU A 118 -18.09 11.63 25.78
N LEU A 119 -17.76 10.38 25.41
CA LEU A 119 -18.00 9.19 26.23
C LEU A 119 -17.00 8.98 27.38
N HIS A 120 -15.74 9.44 27.23
CA HIS A 120 -14.69 9.22 28.24
C HIS A 120 -14.46 10.42 29.19
N GLY A 121 -15.36 11.40 29.18
CA GLY A 121 -15.19 12.65 29.91
C GLY A 121 -14.06 13.50 29.31
N GLU A 122 -14.08 14.81 29.58
CA GLU A 122 -13.00 15.71 29.20
C GLU A 122 -11.70 15.26 29.87
N PHE A 123 -10.97 14.33 29.24
CA PHE A 123 -9.56 14.15 29.51
C PHE A 123 -8.93 15.48 29.15
N LYS A 124 -8.67 16.26 30.20
CA LYS A 124 -7.94 17.52 30.26
C LYS A 124 -6.51 17.29 29.75
N THR A 125 -6.38 16.91 28.50
CA THR A 125 -5.13 16.66 27.79
C THR A 125 -4.72 17.97 27.18
N THR A 126 -4.26 18.83 28.10
CA THR A 126 -3.04 19.63 28.02
C THR A 126 -2.27 19.48 26.70
N ALA A 127 -1.77 20.61 26.18
CA ALA A 127 -0.96 20.84 24.97
C ALA A 127 -0.18 19.64 24.35
N CYS A 128 0.28 18.68 25.16
CA CYS A 128 0.85 17.39 24.75
C CYS A 128 0.02 16.63 23.70
N GLY A 129 -1.31 16.52 23.84
CA GLY A 129 -2.15 15.80 22.86
C GLY A 129 -2.16 16.43 21.46
N ARG A 130 -2.06 17.77 21.40
CA ARG A 130 -1.94 18.54 20.14
C ARG A 130 -0.57 18.36 19.50
N CYS A 131 0.50 18.33 20.31
CA CYS A 131 1.84 18.04 19.81
C CYS A 131 1.90 16.63 19.22
N ILE A 132 1.32 15.63 19.89
CA ILE A 132 1.28 14.24 19.43
C ILE A 132 0.50 14.11 18.10
N SER A 133 -0.71 14.65 18.02
CA SER A 133 -1.50 14.63 16.77
C SER A 133 -0.79 15.40 15.63
N GLY A 134 -0.15 16.53 15.93
CA GLY A 134 0.67 17.26 14.97
C GLY A 134 1.90 16.48 14.48
N MET A 135 2.55 15.71 15.35
CA MET A 135 3.64 14.81 14.97
C MET A 135 3.16 13.70 14.03
N PHE A 136 1.97 13.13 14.25
CA PHE A 136 1.41 12.14 13.35
C PHE A 136 1.15 12.71 11.95
N VAL A 137 0.58 13.91 11.84
CA VAL A 137 0.39 14.60 10.56
C VAL A 137 1.73 14.78 9.83
N PHE A 138 2.76 15.26 10.54
CA PHE A 138 4.10 15.45 9.96
C PHE A 138 4.71 14.13 9.49
N LEU A 139 4.65 13.07 10.32
CA LEU A 139 5.18 11.76 9.99
C LEU A 139 4.44 11.13 8.78
N THR A 140 3.11 11.21 8.74
CA THR A 140 2.31 10.69 7.62
C THR A 140 2.63 11.45 6.33
N TYR A 141 2.86 12.77 6.40
CA TYR A 141 3.27 13.57 5.26
C TYR A 141 4.65 13.14 4.71
N VAL A 142 5.67 13.05 5.57
CA VAL A 142 7.01 12.60 5.16
C VAL A 142 6.97 11.19 4.58
N LEU A 143 6.20 10.29 5.20
CA LEU A 143 6.00 8.93 4.69
C LEU A 143 5.31 8.93 3.33
N GLY A 144 4.27 9.76 3.13
CA GLY A 144 3.58 9.92 1.86
C GLY A 144 4.51 10.38 0.73
N VAL A 145 5.37 11.37 0.99
CA VAL A 145 6.37 11.86 0.02
C VAL A 145 7.41 10.78 -0.29
N ALA A 146 7.92 10.08 0.73
CA ALA A 146 8.86 8.98 0.52
C ALA A 146 8.23 7.86 -0.33
N TRP A 147 6.97 7.53 -0.05
CA TRP A 147 6.26 6.46 -0.75
C TRP A 147 5.86 6.82 -2.18
N LEU A 148 5.63 8.10 -2.49
CA LEU A 148 5.54 8.58 -3.88
C LEU A 148 6.82 8.29 -4.66
N GLY A 149 7.98 8.43 -4.03
CA GLY A 149 9.26 8.02 -4.60
C GLY A 149 9.28 6.52 -4.90
N VAL A 150 8.89 5.68 -3.94
CA VAL A 150 8.80 4.21 -4.11
C VAL A 150 7.88 3.84 -5.27
N PHE A 151 6.70 4.47 -5.37
CA PHE A 151 5.79 4.29 -6.48
C PHE A 151 6.44 4.63 -7.83
N GLY A 152 7.13 5.78 -7.91
CA GLY A 152 7.88 6.16 -9.12
C GLY A 152 8.98 5.17 -9.49
N PHE A 153 9.80 4.73 -8.53
CA PHE A 153 10.85 3.74 -8.77
C PHE A 153 10.29 2.36 -9.14
N SER A 154 9.12 1.97 -8.62
CA SER A 154 8.48 0.70 -8.97
C SER A 154 8.00 0.61 -10.42
N ALA A 155 7.87 1.76 -11.11
CA ALA A 155 7.56 1.80 -12.53
C ALA A 155 8.75 1.37 -13.42
N VAL A 156 9.99 1.49 -12.95
CA VAL A 156 11.21 1.12 -13.71
C VAL A 156 11.22 -0.37 -14.10
N PRO A 157 11.07 -1.33 -13.18
CA PRO A 157 11.02 -2.75 -13.55
C PRO A 157 9.79 -3.06 -14.42
N VAL A 158 8.64 -2.42 -14.19
CA VAL A 158 7.46 -2.59 -15.06
C VAL A 158 7.77 -2.15 -16.49
N PHE A 159 8.40 -0.99 -16.67
CA PHE A 159 8.81 -0.50 -17.99
C PHE A 159 9.81 -1.44 -18.67
N MET A 160 10.81 -1.93 -17.93
CA MET A 160 11.78 -2.88 -18.48
C MET A 160 11.08 -4.15 -18.98
N PHE A 161 10.30 -4.82 -18.14
CA PHE A 161 9.61 -6.06 -18.54
C PHE A 161 8.58 -5.81 -19.64
N TYR A 162 7.94 -4.64 -19.68
CA TYR A 162 7.05 -4.24 -20.77
C TYR A 162 7.80 -4.15 -22.12
N ASN A 163 9.00 -3.57 -22.15
CA ASN A 163 9.81 -3.53 -23.38
C ASN A 163 10.18 -4.94 -23.86
N ILE A 164 10.58 -5.82 -22.95
CA ILE A 164 10.89 -7.22 -23.28
C ILE A 164 9.65 -7.94 -23.80
N TRP A 165 8.52 -7.83 -23.10
CA TRP A 165 7.24 -8.41 -23.51
C TRP A 165 6.77 -7.89 -24.87
N SER A 166 6.83 -6.58 -25.12
CA SER A 166 6.46 -6.01 -26.40
C SER A 166 7.33 -6.54 -27.56
N THR A 167 8.62 -6.78 -27.28
CA THR A 167 9.54 -7.39 -28.24
C THR A 167 9.18 -8.86 -28.50
N CYS A 168 8.76 -9.60 -27.46
CA CYS A 168 8.25 -10.97 -27.59
C CYS A 168 7.03 -11.07 -28.52
N GLU A 169 6.08 -10.14 -28.41
CA GLU A 169 4.90 -10.11 -29.28
C GLU A 169 5.25 -9.82 -30.74
N VAL A 170 6.24 -8.95 -30.98
CA VAL A 170 6.73 -8.67 -32.34
C VAL A 170 7.38 -9.91 -32.98
N ILE A 171 8.06 -10.75 -32.19
CA ILE A 171 8.67 -12.00 -32.68
C ILE A 171 7.60 -13.05 -33.02
N LYS A 172 6.53 -13.13 -32.23
CA LYS A 172 5.43 -14.09 -32.45
C LYS A 172 4.51 -13.72 -33.62
N SER A 173 4.53 -12.47 -34.05
CA SER A 173 3.80 -11.99 -35.22
C SER A 173 4.32 -12.65 -36.50
N PRO A 174 3.45 -13.17 -37.40
CA PRO A 174 3.89 -13.78 -38.66
C PRO A 174 4.52 -12.72 -39.57
N GLN A 175 5.85 -12.60 -39.51
CA GLN A 175 6.63 -11.80 -40.44
C GLN A 175 6.53 -12.42 -41.83
N THR A 176 5.87 -11.70 -42.75
CA THR A 176 5.55 -12.14 -44.11
C THR A 176 6.78 -12.29 -45.01
N ASN A 177 7.97 -11.90 -44.56
CA ASN A 177 9.19 -11.89 -45.37
C ASN A 177 10.40 -12.46 -44.61
N GLY A 178 10.56 -13.79 -44.64
CA GLY A 178 11.85 -14.46 -44.43
C GLY A 178 12.42 -14.45 -43.00
N THR A 179 13.05 -15.55 -42.63
CA THR A 179 13.75 -15.79 -41.35
C THR A 179 14.85 -14.77 -41.01
N THR A 180 15.27 -13.92 -41.95
CA THR A 180 16.34 -12.94 -41.81
C THR A 180 16.01 -11.73 -40.91
N GLY A 181 14.72 -11.45 -40.66
CA GLY A 181 14.31 -10.36 -39.76
C GLY A 181 14.28 -10.72 -38.27
N VAL A 182 14.08 -11.99 -37.92
CA VAL A 182 13.85 -12.44 -36.54
C VAL A 182 15.16 -12.49 -35.73
N GLU A 183 16.28 -12.86 -36.35
CA GLU A 183 17.60 -12.88 -35.69
C GLU A 183 18.16 -11.49 -35.36
N GLN A 184 17.63 -10.42 -35.98
CA GLN A 184 18.04 -9.04 -35.71
C GLN A 184 17.30 -8.40 -34.53
N ILE A 185 16.19 -8.99 -34.08
CA ILE A 185 15.43 -8.49 -32.93
C ILE A 185 16.12 -8.97 -31.66
N CYS A 186 16.70 -8.04 -30.91
CA CYS A 186 17.48 -8.31 -29.72
C CYS A 186 17.02 -7.44 -28.56
N VAL A 187 17.01 -8.02 -27.36
CA VAL A 187 16.88 -7.30 -26.10
C VAL A 187 18.26 -7.22 -25.47
N ASP A 188 18.73 -6.01 -25.20
CA ASP A 188 19.97 -5.75 -24.48
C ASP A 188 19.66 -5.23 -23.07
N ILE A 189 19.84 -6.07 -22.06
CA ILE A 189 19.53 -5.71 -20.68
C ILE A 189 20.62 -4.85 -20.03
N ARG A 190 21.80 -4.72 -20.66
CA ARG A 190 22.89 -3.85 -20.16
C ARG A 190 22.51 -2.38 -20.25
N GLN A 191 21.61 -2.02 -21.17
CA GLN A 191 21.07 -0.66 -21.32
C GLN A 191 20.32 -0.19 -20.07
N TYR A 192 19.78 -1.11 -19.28
CA TYR A 192 19.07 -0.81 -18.04
C TYR A 192 20.00 -0.72 -16.81
N GLY A 193 21.32 -0.92 -17.00
CA GLY A 193 22.31 -0.82 -15.92
C GLY A 193 22.28 -1.97 -14.91
N ILE A 194 21.57 -3.07 -15.22
CA ILE A 194 21.40 -4.23 -14.34
C ILE A 194 22.64 -5.12 -14.33
N ILE A 195 23.34 -5.20 -15.46
CA ILE A 195 24.54 -6.01 -15.63
C ILE A 195 25.66 -5.14 -16.23
N PRO A 196 26.93 -5.31 -15.81
CA PRO A 196 28.06 -4.64 -16.45
C PRO A 196 28.12 -4.88 -17.96
N TRP A 197 28.62 -3.90 -18.70
CA TRP A 197 28.77 -3.96 -20.17
C TRP A 197 29.60 -5.15 -20.67
N ASN A 198 30.47 -5.67 -19.80
CA ASN A 198 31.37 -6.80 -20.05
C ASN A 198 30.72 -8.17 -19.92
N ALA A 199 29.48 -8.26 -19.42
CA ALA A 199 28.84 -9.55 -19.25
C ALA A 199 28.43 -10.17 -20.58
N PHE A 200 28.61 -11.49 -20.67
CA PHE A 200 28.31 -12.29 -21.84
C PHE A 200 27.30 -13.39 -21.47
N PRO A 201 26.19 -13.57 -22.21
CA PRO A 201 25.86 -12.95 -23.49
C PRO A 201 25.35 -11.49 -23.42
N GLY A 202 24.76 -11.04 -22.31
CA GLY A 202 24.34 -9.64 -22.07
C GLY A 202 23.20 -9.09 -22.95
N LYS A 203 23.05 -9.61 -24.16
CA LYS A 203 21.96 -9.41 -25.12
C LYS A 203 21.45 -10.75 -25.59
N ILE A 204 20.15 -10.86 -25.85
CA ILE A 204 19.52 -12.09 -26.36
C ILE A 204 18.68 -11.74 -27.58
N CYS A 205 18.78 -12.55 -28.63
CA CYS A 205 18.16 -12.30 -29.93
C CYS A 205 17.44 -13.55 -30.46
N GLY A 206 16.46 -13.34 -31.35
CA GLY A 206 15.83 -14.41 -32.15
C GLY A 206 15.23 -15.55 -31.33
N SER A 207 15.54 -16.79 -31.71
CA SER A 207 14.97 -18.02 -31.11
C SER A 207 15.30 -18.20 -29.62
N ALA A 208 16.44 -17.69 -29.16
CA ALA A 208 16.78 -17.70 -27.74
C ALA A 208 15.87 -16.75 -26.93
N LEU A 209 15.49 -15.61 -27.51
CA LEU A 209 14.54 -14.68 -26.91
C LEU A 209 13.13 -15.28 -26.91
N GLU A 210 12.72 -15.91 -28.01
CA GLU A 210 11.43 -16.59 -28.12
C GLU A 210 11.23 -17.66 -27.03
N ASN A 211 12.27 -18.44 -26.72
CA ASN A 211 12.23 -19.44 -25.65
C ASN A 211 11.94 -18.78 -24.29
N ILE A 212 12.59 -17.65 -23.97
CA ILE A 212 12.35 -16.90 -22.73
C ILE A 212 10.93 -16.36 -22.70
N CYS A 213 10.46 -15.80 -23.81
CA CYS A 213 9.11 -15.26 -23.98
C CYS A 213 8.00 -16.31 -23.81
N ASN A 214 8.31 -17.60 -23.96
CA ASN A 214 7.37 -18.72 -23.75
C ASN A 214 7.49 -19.35 -22.36
N THR A 215 8.42 -18.90 -21.51
CA THR A 215 8.50 -19.37 -20.14
C THR A 215 7.39 -18.77 -19.28
N ASN A 216 6.74 -19.61 -18.47
CA ASN A 216 5.75 -19.16 -17.50
C ASN A 216 6.37 -18.24 -16.43
N GLU A 217 7.67 -18.40 -16.13
CA GLU A 217 8.38 -17.59 -15.15
C GLU A 217 8.47 -16.12 -15.54
N PHE A 218 8.78 -15.84 -16.82
CA PHE A 218 8.82 -14.47 -17.33
C PHE A 218 7.43 -13.82 -17.32
N TYR A 219 6.42 -14.53 -17.82
CA TYR A 219 5.04 -14.04 -17.85
C TYR A 219 4.50 -13.74 -16.44
N MET A 220 4.75 -14.65 -15.50
CA MET A 220 4.36 -14.49 -14.11
C MET A 220 5.08 -13.28 -13.50
N SER A 221 6.40 -13.19 -13.62
CA SER A 221 7.19 -12.09 -13.07
C SER A 221 6.74 -10.71 -13.57
N TYR A 222 6.43 -10.59 -14.86
CA TYR A 222 5.89 -9.36 -15.45
C TYR A 222 4.58 -8.92 -14.76
N HIS A 223 3.61 -9.82 -14.63
CA HIS A 223 2.34 -9.50 -13.97
C HIS A 223 2.52 -9.17 -12.49
N LEU A 224 3.43 -9.87 -11.78
CA LEU A 224 3.71 -9.53 -10.39
C LEU A 224 4.31 -8.14 -10.23
N PHE A 225 5.17 -7.67 -11.15
CA PHE A 225 5.68 -6.29 -11.10
C PHE A 225 4.57 -5.25 -11.31
N ILE A 226 3.60 -5.52 -12.19
CA ILE A 226 2.43 -4.65 -12.40
C ILE A 226 1.60 -4.58 -11.12
N VAL A 227 1.29 -5.72 -10.52
CA VAL A 227 0.50 -5.80 -9.28
C VAL A 227 1.25 -5.14 -8.12
N ALA A 228 2.57 -5.30 -8.04
CA ALA A 228 3.38 -4.62 -7.03
C ALA A 228 3.32 -3.08 -7.20
N CYS A 229 3.46 -2.57 -8.43
CA CYS A 229 3.34 -1.15 -8.73
C CYS A 229 1.94 -0.60 -8.40
N ALA A 230 0.89 -1.35 -8.73
CA ALA A 230 -0.48 -1.01 -8.33
C ALA A 230 -0.66 -0.99 -6.80
N GLY A 231 -0.03 -1.93 -6.08
CA GLY A 231 0.00 -1.97 -4.61
C GLY A 231 0.71 -0.75 -4.00
N ALA A 232 1.83 -0.32 -4.59
CA ALA A 232 2.51 0.92 -4.21
C ALA A 232 1.58 2.13 -4.40
N GLY A 233 0.90 2.22 -5.54
CA GLY A 233 -0.09 3.27 -5.82
C GLY A 233 -1.27 3.27 -4.85
N ALA A 234 -1.84 2.10 -4.54
CA ALA A 234 -2.90 1.96 -3.54
C ALA A 234 -2.46 2.45 -2.16
N THR A 235 -1.21 2.18 -1.78
CA THR A 235 -0.63 2.65 -0.52
C THR A 235 -0.43 4.17 -0.52
N VAL A 236 -0.03 4.79 -1.64
CA VAL A 236 -0.02 6.27 -1.77
C VAL A 236 -1.41 6.83 -1.51
N ILE A 237 -2.44 6.28 -2.14
CA ILE A 237 -3.83 6.73 -1.96
C ILE A 237 -4.24 6.59 -0.49
N ALA A 238 -3.90 5.47 0.15
CA ALA A 238 -4.17 5.26 1.57
C ALA A 238 -3.49 6.31 2.46
N LEU A 239 -2.21 6.63 2.21
CA LEU A 239 -1.47 7.66 2.94
C LEU A 239 -2.07 9.06 2.74
N LEU A 240 -2.58 9.37 1.55
CA LEU A 240 -3.32 10.61 1.29
C LEU A 240 -4.62 10.68 2.09
N ILE A 241 -5.37 9.58 2.16
CA ILE A 241 -6.59 9.50 2.99
C ILE A 241 -6.25 9.69 4.47
N TYR A 242 -5.19 9.03 4.97
CA TYR A 242 -4.72 9.25 6.34
C TYR A 242 -4.29 10.70 6.59
N MET A 243 -3.59 11.33 5.65
CA MET A 243 -3.20 12.74 5.77
C MET A 243 -4.43 13.65 5.87
N MET A 244 -5.46 13.42 5.05
CA MET A 244 -6.72 14.16 5.12
C MET A 244 -7.43 13.96 6.47
N ALA A 245 -7.54 12.70 6.91
CA ALA A 245 -8.22 12.35 8.16
C ALA A 245 -7.51 12.93 9.40
N THR A 246 -6.20 12.73 9.50
CA THR A 246 -5.38 13.24 10.62
C THR A 246 -5.34 14.77 10.65
N THR A 247 -5.26 15.43 9.48
CA THR A 247 -5.32 16.90 9.39
C THR A 247 -6.68 17.43 9.84
N TYR A 248 -7.77 16.78 9.44
CA TYR A 248 -9.12 17.12 9.89
C TYR A 248 -9.23 16.99 11.42
N ASN A 249 -8.77 15.88 11.97
CA ASN A 249 -8.78 15.63 13.42
C ASN A 249 -7.95 16.66 14.19
N TYR A 250 -6.78 17.02 13.68
CA TYR A 250 -5.93 18.07 14.23
C TYR A 250 -6.62 19.45 14.19
N ALA A 251 -7.29 19.79 13.08
CA ALA A 251 -8.01 21.05 12.94
C ALA A 251 -9.18 21.14 13.93
N VAL A 252 -10.01 20.10 14.04
CA VAL A 252 -11.13 20.04 14.98
C VAL A 252 -10.64 20.20 16.43
N LEU A 253 -9.54 19.54 16.80
CA LEU A 253 -8.89 19.70 18.10
C LEU A 253 -8.45 21.15 18.37
N LYS A 254 -7.93 21.83 17.35
CA LYS A 254 -7.51 23.23 17.44
C LYS A 254 -8.69 24.18 17.62
N PHE A 255 -9.83 23.92 16.95
CA PHE A 255 -11.04 24.73 17.08
C PHE A 255 -11.70 24.59 18.46
N LYS A 256 -11.96 23.36 18.94
CA LYS A 256 -12.56 23.13 20.27
C LYS A 256 -11.74 23.77 21.40
N SER A 257 -10.41 23.64 21.33
CA SER A 257 -9.51 24.28 22.30
C SER A 257 -9.59 25.82 22.32
N ARG A 258 -9.99 26.47 21.21
CA ARG A 258 -10.17 27.92 21.16
C ARG A 258 -11.50 28.31 21.83
N GLU A 259 -12.55 27.53 21.62
CA GLU A 259 -13.85 27.72 22.27
C GLU A 259 -13.74 27.59 23.80
N ASP A 260 -13.05 26.56 24.30
CA ASP A 260 -12.80 26.36 25.75
C ASP A 260 -12.01 27.50 26.41
N CYS A 261 -11.19 28.20 25.62
CA CYS A 261 -10.41 29.35 26.08
C CYS A 261 -11.28 30.62 26.13
N CYS A 262 -12.23 30.76 25.20
CA CYS A 262 -13.15 31.89 25.14
C CYS A 262 -14.33 31.79 26.11
N THR A 263 -14.72 30.59 26.56
CA THR A 263 -15.81 30.37 27.52
C THR A 263 -15.37 30.38 28.99
N LYS A 264 -14.05 30.48 29.25
CA LYS A 264 -13.47 30.49 30.61
C LYS A 264 -13.30 31.88 31.24
N PHE A 265 -13.90 32.91 30.65
CA PHE A 265 -13.97 34.27 31.18
C PHE A 265 -15.44 34.69 31.28
#